data_AF-A0A7K2P8S1-F1
#
_entry.id   AF-A0A7K2P8S1-F1
#
_cell.length_a   1.000
_cell.length_b   1.000
_cell.length_c   1.000
_cell.angle_alpha   90.00
_cell.angle_beta   90.00
_cell.angle_gamma   90.00
#
_symmetry.space_group_name_H-M   'P 1'
#
loop_
_entity.id
_entity.type
_entity.pdbx_description
1 polymer ?
#
loop_
_entity_poly.entity_id
_entity_poly.type
_entity_poly.pdbx_seq_one_letter_code
_entity_poly.pdbx_strand_id
1 'polypeptide(L)'
;MSIGHTLLGLLESGPRHGYDLKRAFDEKFGHDRPLHYGQVYSTMSRLLKNGLVVVDGIEAGGGPERKRYAITDEGITDVQRWLATPEKPEPYLQSTLYTKV
;
A
#
# COMPACT_ATOMS: atom_id res chain seq x y z
N MET A 1 0.96 10.04 -5.05
CA MET A 1 0.94 8.91 -4.08
C MET A 1 0.92 7.55 -4.78
N SER A 2 1.84 6.64 -4.44
CA SER A 2 1.85 5.26 -4.95
C SER A 2 1.13 4.27 -4.01
N ILE A 3 0.58 3.17 -4.54
CA ILE A 3 -0.02 2.11 -3.71
C ILE A 3 1.01 1.48 -2.76
N GLY A 4 2.27 1.39 -3.18
CA GLY A 4 3.35 0.86 -2.34
C GLY A 4 3.52 1.66 -1.06
N HIS A 5 3.56 2.99 -1.16
CA HIS A 5 3.65 3.88 0.00
C HIS A 5 2.44 3.77 0.91
N THR A 6 1.23 3.64 0.35
CA THR A 6 0.03 3.42 1.17
C THR A 6 0.09 2.09 1.93
N LEU A 7 0.52 1.00 1.28
CA LEU A 7 0.65 -0.31 1.93
C LEU A 7 1.74 -0.32 3.00
N LEU A 8 2.87 0.36 2.78
CA LEU A 8 3.90 0.54 3.80
C LEU A 8 3.35 1.32 5.01
N GLY A 9 2.65 2.44 4.78
CA GLY A 9 2.03 3.20 5.87
C GLY A 9 1.01 2.39 6.68
N LEU A 10 0.27 1.46 6.06
CA LEU A 10 -0.63 0.55 6.79
C LEU A 10 0.14 -0.44 7.70
N LEU A 11 1.35 -0.83 7.32
CA LEU A 11 2.21 -1.73 8.10
C LEU A 11 2.90 -1.05 9.29
N GLU A 12 2.95 0.28 9.35
CA GLU A 12 3.49 1.00 10.53
C GLU A 12 2.70 0.69 11.81
N SER A 13 1.41 0.35 11.67
CA SER A 13 0.56 -0.07 12.80
C SER A 13 0.83 -1.49 13.29
N GLY A 14 1.69 -2.25 12.60
CA GLY A 14 2.11 -3.60 12.97
C GLY A 14 2.03 -4.60 11.81
N PRO A 15 2.59 -5.81 12.00
CA PRO A 15 2.62 -6.85 10.98
C PRO A 15 1.22 -7.34 10.57
N ARG A 16 0.98 -7.51 9.27
CA ARG A 16 -0.35 -7.87 8.71
C ARG A 16 -0.27 -8.83 7.55
N HIS A 17 -1.33 -9.61 7.34
CA HIS A 17 -1.47 -10.45 6.14
C HIS A 17 -1.87 -9.62 4.93
N GLY A 18 -1.58 -10.10 3.73
CA GLY A 18 -1.95 -9.42 2.48
C GLY A 18 -3.46 -9.17 2.34
N TYR A 19 -4.29 -10.08 2.86
CA TYR A 19 -5.74 -9.90 2.91
C TYR A 19 -6.16 -8.75 3.85
N ASP A 20 -5.56 -8.67 5.04
CA ASP A 20 -5.87 -7.61 6.00
C ASP A 20 -5.41 -6.25 5.50
N LEU A 21 -4.28 -6.19 4.79
CA LEU A 21 -3.82 -4.99 4.10
C LEU A 21 -4.82 -4.52 3.04
N LYS A 22 -5.38 -5.45 2.27
CA LYS A 22 -6.43 -5.12 1.30
C LYS A 22 -7.65 -4.55 1.99
N ARG A 23 -8.15 -5.22 3.03
CA ARG A 23 -9.32 -4.78 3.77
C ARG A 23 -9.10 -3.38 4.36
N ALA A 24 -7.97 -3.16 5.03
CA ALA A 24 -7.62 -1.86 5.61
C ALA A 24 -7.48 -0.76 4.55
N PHE A 25 -6.98 -1.09 3.36
CA PHE A 25 -6.91 -0.17 2.23
C PHE A 25 -8.32 0.21 1.75
N ASP A 26 -9.21 -0.78 1.55
CA ASP A 26 -10.59 -0.52 1.08
C ASP A 26 -11.38 0.33 2.07
N GLU A 27 -11.26 0.03 3.36
CA GLU A 27 -11.95 0.76 4.42
C GLU A 27 -11.53 2.24 4.48
N LYS A 28 -10.30 2.58 4.08
CA LYS A 28 -9.77 3.95 4.12
C LYS A 28 -9.81 4.68 2.77
N PHE A 29 -9.68 3.96 1.66
CA PHE A 29 -9.43 4.53 0.33
C PHE A 29 -10.27 3.91 -0.79
N GLY A 30 -11.07 2.87 -0.50
CA GLY A 30 -11.72 2.04 -1.51
C GLY A 30 -12.76 2.75 -2.37
N HIS A 31 -13.33 3.86 -1.90
CA HIS A 31 -14.31 4.64 -2.67
C HIS A 31 -13.68 5.31 -3.90
N ASP A 32 -12.53 5.94 -3.72
CA ASP A 32 -11.89 6.74 -4.78
C ASP A 32 -10.84 5.94 -5.56
N ARG A 33 -10.32 4.86 -4.97
CA ARG A 33 -9.23 4.06 -5.54
C ARG A 33 -9.49 2.58 -5.29
N PRO A 34 -10.24 1.88 -6.15
CA PRO A 34 -10.39 0.44 -6.00
C PRO A 34 -9.04 -0.26 -6.19
N LEU A 35 -8.72 -1.16 -5.27
CA LEU A 35 -7.53 -2.01 -5.34
C LEU A 35 -7.96 -3.45 -5.60
N HIS A 36 -7.18 -4.23 -6.34
CA HIS A 36 -7.43 -5.67 -6.50
C HIS A 36 -6.48 -6.49 -5.61
N TYR A 37 -6.91 -7.66 -5.13
CA TYR A 37 -6.06 -8.55 -4.33
C TYR A 37 -4.74 -8.89 -5.04
N GLY A 38 -4.78 -9.20 -6.33
CA GLY A 38 -3.57 -9.47 -7.11
C GLY A 38 -2.58 -8.29 -7.13
N GLN A 39 -3.08 -7.06 -7.09
CA GLN A 39 -2.25 -5.87 -7.02
C GLN A 39 -1.63 -5.67 -5.64
N VAL A 40 -2.32 -6.06 -4.56
CA VAL A 40 -1.73 -6.09 -3.22
C VAL A 40 -0.55 -7.05 -3.21
N TYR A 41 -0.75 -8.30 -3.63
CA TYR A 41 0.32 -9.31 -3.58
C TYR A 41 1.49 -8.99 -4.51
N SER A 42 1.25 -8.45 -5.70
CA SER A 42 2.35 -8.03 -6.59
C SER A 42 3.12 -6.83 -6.05
N THR A 43 2.44 -5.89 -5.36
CA THR A 43 3.09 -4.76 -4.69
C THR A 43 3.90 -5.23 -3.49
N MET A 44 3.34 -6.11 -2.62
CA MET A 44 4.08 -6.70 -1.50
C MET A 44 5.32 -7.46 -1.96
N SER A 45 5.22 -8.18 -3.10
CA SER A 45 6.36 -8.90 -3.68
C SER A 45 7.47 -7.94 -4.13
N ARG A 46 7.10 -6.77 -4.67
CA ARG A 46 8.06 -5.72 -5.04
C ARG A 46 8.70 -5.08 -3.81
N LEU A 47 7.92 -4.77 -2.79
CA LEU A 47 8.42 -4.20 -1.54
C LEU A 47 9.41 -5.15 -0.85
N LEU A 48 9.09 -6.46 -0.82
CA LEU A 48 10.00 -7.50 -0.32
C LEU A 48 11.31 -7.52 -1.09
N LYS A 49 11.23 -7.51 -2.43
CA LYS A 49 12.42 -7.51 -3.29
C LYS A 49 13.30 -6.29 -3.06
N ASN A 50 12.70 -5.17 -2.67
CA ASN A 50 13.38 -3.90 -2.41
C ASN A 50 13.82 -3.74 -0.95
N GLY A 51 13.62 -4.73 -0.08
CA GLY A 51 14.02 -4.65 1.34
C GLY A 51 13.13 -3.76 2.23
N LEU A 52 12.04 -3.21 1.70
CA LEU A 52 11.17 -2.28 2.43
C LEU A 52 10.19 -2.98 3.37
N VAL A 53 9.99 -4.28 3.17
CA VAL A 53 9.21 -5.15 4.07
C VAL A 53 9.93 -6.49 4.19
N VAL A 54 9.58 -7.24 5.23
CA VAL A 54 10.02 -8.62 5.46
C VAL A 54 8.83 -9.54 5.69
N VAL A 55 9.03 -10.85 5.51
CA VAL A 55 8.06 -11.84 5.96
C VAL A 55 8.32 -12.10 7.44
N ASP A 56 7.40 -11.62 8.28
CA ASP A 56 7.44 -11.77 9.75
C ASP A 56 7.05 -13.19 10.18
N GLY A 57 6.20 -13.85 9.40
CA GLY A 57 5.85 -15.24 9.65
C GLY A 57 4.98 -15.84 8.55
N ILE A 58 4.92 -17.16 8.56
CA ILE A 58 4.01 -17.95 7.73
C ILE A 58 3.09 -18.69 8.69
N GLU A 59 1.80 -18.39 8.63
CA GLU A 59 0.80 -19.14 9.38
C GLU A 59 0.28 -20.29 8.53
N ALA A 60 0.49 -21.52 9.01
CA ALA A 60 -0.14 -22.71 8.48
C ALA A 60 -1.58 -22.77 9.01
N GLY A 61 -2.56 -22.75 8.09
CA GLY A 61 -3.96 -23.03 8.38
C GLY A 61 -4.48 -24.17 7.50
N GLY A 62 -5.77 -24.50 7.59
CA GLY A 62 -6.41 -25.49 6.71
C GLY A 62 -6.54 -25.06 5.23
N GLY A 63 -5.82 -24.02 4.80
CA GLY A 63 -5.82 -23.45 3.46
C GLY A 63 -4.41 -22.95 3.06
N PRO A 64 -4.29 -22.16 1.98
CA PRO A 64 -3.00 -21.68 1.50
C PRO A 64 -2.21 -20.94 2.59
N GLU A 65 -0.90 -21.11 2.59
CA GLU A 65 0.02 -20.43 3.52
C GLU A 65 -0.20 -18.92 3.52
N ARG A 66 -0.42 -18.35 4.71
CA ARG A 66 -0.64 -16.91 4.87
C ARG A 66 0.63 -16.24 5.34
N LYS A 67 1.22 -15.43 4.47
CA LYS A 67 2.40 -14.61 4.80
C LYS A 67 1.97 -13.36 5.55
N ARG A 68 2.54 -13.17 6.74
CA ARG A 68 2.51 -11.93 7.50
C ARG A 68 3.69 -11.06 7.07
N TYR A 69 3.41 -9.82 6.71
CA TYR A 69 4.43 -8.85 6.33
C TYR A 69 4.65 -7.87 7.46
N ALA A 70 5.89 -7.47 7.68
CA ALA A 70 6.26 -6.36 8.57
C ALA A 70 7.08 -5.34 7.78
N ILE A 71 6.92 -4.06 8.11
CA ILE A 71 7.75 -2.98 7.56
C ILE A 71 9.16 -3.03 8.17
N THR A 72 10.19 -2.74 7.38
CA THR A 72 11.58 -2.62 7.86
C THR A 72 11.89 -1.16 8.24
N ASP A 73 13.02 -0.93 8.91
CA ASP A 73 13.52 0.42 9.18
C ASP A 73 13.74 1.23 7.88
N GLU A 74 14.19 0.55 6.82
CA GLU A 74 14.32 1.15 5.48
C GLU A 74 12.95 1.53 4.91
N GLY A 75 11.94 0.66 5.06
CA GLY A 75 10.56 0.94 4.67
C GLY A 75 9.95 2.13 5.42
N ILE A 76 10.18 2.22 6.73
CA ILE A 76 9.74 3.37 7.55
C ILE A 76 10.41 4.65 7.03
N THR A 77 11.72 4.61 6.80
CA THR A 77 12.48 5.76 6.28
C THR A 77 11.97 6.20 4.90
N ASP A 78 11.62 5.25 4.03
CA ASP A 78 11.05 5.53 2.71
C ASP A 78 9.70 6.26 2.84
N VAL A 79 8.77 5.73 3.64
CA VAL A 79 7.45 6.37 3.87
C VAL A 79 7.61 7.76 4.47
N GLN A 80 8.45 7.92 5.48
CA GLN A 80 8.69 9.24 6.10
C GLN A 80 9.25 10.24 5.10
N ARG A 81 10.22 9.82 4.27
CA ARG A 81 10.77 10.67 3.21
C ARG A 81 9.70 11.05 2.20
N TRP A 82 8.88 10.10 1.78
CA TRP A 82 7.78 10.35 0.85
C TRP A 82 6.76 11.34 1.44
N LEU A 83 6.34 11.16 2.70
CA LEU A 83 5.43 12.08 3.40
C LEU A 83 6.00 13.49 3.56
N ALA A 84 7.32 13.62 3.75
CA ALA A 84 8.00 14.90 3.87
C ALA A 84 8.27 15.59 2.51
N THR A 85 8.11 14.87 1.40
CA THR A 85 8.39 15.39 0.06
C THR A 85 7.13 16.08 -0.51
N PRO A 86 7.18 17.39 -0.81
CA PRO A 86 6.04 18.07 -1.41
C PRO A 86 5.70 17.51 -2.80
N GLU A 87 4.44 17.14 -3.04
CA GLU A 87 3.98 16.82 -4.39
C GLU A 87 3.78 18.11 -5.20
N LYS A 88 4.20 18.10 -6.46
CA LYS A 88 3.92 19.20 -7.38
C LYS A 88 2.40 19.29 -7.57
N PRO A 89 1.81 20.51 -7.61
CA PRO A 89 0.39 20.64 -7.88
C PRO A 89 0.05 19.99 -9.23
N GLU A 90 -0.98 19.14 -9.26
CA GLU A 90 -1.47 18.58 -10.51
C GLU A 90 -2.10 19.70 -11.35
N PRO A 91 -1.57 20.01 -12.55
CA PRO A 91 -1.96 21.21 -13.28
C PRO A 91 -3.37 21.16 -13.89
N TYR A 92 -4.08 20.03 -13.82
CA TYR A 92 -5.37 19.84 -14.50
C TYR A 92 -6.35 18.95 -13.72
N LEU A 93 -6.95 19.48 -12.66
CA LEU A 93 -8.30 19.06 -12.24
C LEU A 93 -9.32 19.64 -13.22
N GLN A 94 -9.27 19.23 -14.50
CA GLN A 94 -10.29 19.62 -15.47
C GLN A 94 -11.57 18.85 -15.13
N SER A 95 -12.38 19.45 -14.26
CA SER A 95 -13.78 19.06 -14.11
C SER A 95 -14.42 19.14 -15.49
N THR A 96 -15.10 18.07 -15.92
CA THR A 96 -15.84 17.95 -17.19
C THR A 96 -16.84 19.10 -17.41
N LEU A 97 -17.14 19.86 -16.36
CA LEU A 97 -17.90 21.09 -16.36
C LEU A 97 -17.27 22.22 -17.18
N TYR A 98 -15.94 22.28 -17.33
CA TYR A 98 -15.26 23.34 -18.09
C TYR A 98 -15.37 23.19 -19.62
N THR A 99 -15.75 22.02 -20.13
CA THR A 99 -15.82 21.72 -21.58
C THR A 99 -17.24 21.83 -22.14
N LYS A 100 -18.27 21.90 -21.29
CA LYS A 100 -19.66 22.13 -21.72
C LYS A 100 -20.03 23.60 -21.54
N VAL A 101 -19.65 24.42 -22.52
CA VAL A 101 -20.31 25.71 -22.81
C VAL A 101 -20.84 25.65 -24.23
#